data_AF-A0A3C1ZIH1-F1
#
_entry.id   AF-A0A3C1ZIH1-F1
#
_cell.length_a   1.000
_cell.length_b   1.000
_cell.length_c   1.000
_cell.angle_alpha   90.00
_cell.angle_beta   90.00
_cell.angle_gamma   90.00
#
_symmetry.space_group_name_H-M   'P 1'
#
loop_
_entity.id
_entity.type
_entity.pdbx_description
1 polymer ?
#
loop_
_entity_poly.entity_id
_entity_poly.type
_entity_poly.pdbx_seq_one_letter_code
_entity_poly.pdbx_strand_id
1 'polypeptide(L)'
;MICSDDRHSNDLRDEGHMDHALRLLLAGGIAPVDAFRIASLNPSQWFDMRGVGAVAPGRRAEFIVFSSFEDFRAEKVYKSGRLVAENGRLLEDFTVKPIPIRDSVNLKWLSAEDFAIPDKACPIRIIEAKAGSIITGSGLEYPKVEKGLCVADTGR
;
A
#
# COMPACT_ATOMS: atom_id res chain seq x y z
N MET A 1 -4.24 7.66 14.56
CA MET A 1 -3.80 6.32 14.13
C MET A 1 -2.98 6.48 12.85
N ILE A 2 -2.19 5.47 12.47
CA ILE A 2 -1.44 5.46 11.21
C ILE A 2 -1.77 4.21 10.39
N CYS A 3 -1.60 4.30 9.07
CA CYS A 3 -1.68 3.21 8.11
C CYS A 3 -0.56 3.37 7.06
N SER A 4 -0.27 2.31 6.31
CA SER A 4 0.66 2.35 5.17
C SER A 4 0.00 2.75 3.85
N ASP A 5 -1.33 2.55 3.75
CA ASP A 5 -2.05 2.48 2.47
C ASP A 5 -1.33 1.49 1.52
N ASP A 6 -1.07 1.88 0.28
CA ASP A 6 -0.29 1.09 -0.67
C ASP A 6 1.22 1.26 -0.47
N ARG A 7 1.95 0.14 -0.58
CA ARG A 7 3.42 0.11 -0.57
C ARG A 7 3.92 -0.78 -1.69
N HIS A 8 4.96 -0.35 -2.40
CA HIS A 8 5.61 -1.23 -3.37
C HIS A 8 6.45 -2.29 -2.64
N SER A 9 6.64 -3.43 -3.30
CA SER A 9 7.44 -4.54 -2.75
C SER A 9 8.89 -4.14 -2.48
N ASN A 10 9.46 -3.24 -3.28
CA ASN A 10 10.78 -2.69 -3.04
C ASN A 10 10.80 -1.82 -1.77
N ASP A 11 9.82 -0.94 -1.58
CA ASP A 11 9.75 -0.09 -0.38
C ASP A 11 9.55 -0.94 0.88
N LEU A 12 8.73 -1.98 0.82
CA LEU A 12 8.57 -2.93 1.92
C LEU A 12 9.89 -3.62 2.30
N ARG A 13 10.70 -3.99 1.31
CA ARG A 13 12.01 -4.62 1.50
C ARG A 13 13.02 -3.65 2.09
N ASP A 14 13.10 -2.44 1.54
CA ASP A 14 14.20 -1.51 1.79
C ASP A 14 13.93 -0.61 3.00
N GLU A 15 12.67 -0.20 3.18
CA GLU A 15 12.29 0.77 4.21
C GLU A 15 11.47 0.14 5.33
N GLY A 16 10.70 -0.92 5.07
CA GLY A 16 9.80 -1.55 6.05
C GLY A 16 8.31 -1.21 5.84
N HIS A 17 7.49 -1.51 6.85
CA HIS A 17 6.02 -1.38 6.81
C HIS A 17 5.54 -0.35 7.84
N MET A 18 4.81 -0.77 8.88
CA MET A 18 4.31 0.15 9.93
C MET A 18 5.45 0.71 10.78
N ASP A 19 6.57 -0.01 10.91
CA ASP A 19 7.77 0.45 11.60
C ASP A 19 8.44 1.63 10.86
N HIS A 20 8.36 1.67 9.53
CA HIS A 20 8.81 2.80 8.74
C HIS A 20 7.97 4.05 9.03
N ALA A 21 6.65 3.92 9.01
CA ALA A 21 5.75 5.02 9.37
C ALA A 21 6.04 5.55 10.78
N LEU A 22 6.33 4.66 11.74
CA LEU A 22 6.73 5.06 13.09
C LEU A 22 8.06 5.83 13.11
N ARG A 23 9.07 5.39 12.35
CA ARG A 23 10.34 6.13 12.18
C ARG A 23 10.11 7.52 11.58
N LEU A 24 9.20 7.67 10.61
CA LEU A 24 8.85 8.97 10.04
C LEU A 24 8.19 9.90 11.07
N LEU A 25 7.30 9.38 11.92
CA LEU A 25 6.70 10.19 13.01
C LEU A 25 7.76 10.70 13.99
N LEU A 26 8.68 9.82 14.40
CA LEU A 26 9.78 10.16 15.31
C LEU A 26 10.73 11.19 14.68
N ALA A 27 11.14 10.98 13.43
CA ALA A 27 11.96 11.93 12.67
C ALA A 27 11.26 13.28 12.44
N GLY A 28 9.93 13.28 12.34
CA GLY A 28 9.09 14.48 12.27
C GLY A 28 8.93 15.22 13.60
N GLY A 29 9.56 14.75 14.69
CA GLY A 29 9.56 15.42 16.00
C GLY A 29 8.34 15.09 16.87
N ILE A 30 7.55 14.08 16.54
CA ILE A 30 6.45 13.63 17.41
C ILE A 30 7.06 12.95 18.64
N ALA A 31 6.57 13.33 19.82
CA ALA A 31 7.02 12.74 21.08
C ALA A 31 6.89 11.21 21.04
N PRO A 32 7.92 10.45 21.47
CA PRO A 32 7.93 8.99 21.30
C PRO A 32 6.68 8.30 21.87
N VAL A 33 6.26 8.65 23.08
CA VAL A 33 5.05 8.08 23.70
C VAL A 33 3.81 8.28 22.82
N ASP A 34 3.66 9.45 22.20
CA ASP A 34 2.53 9.73 21.32
C ASP A 34 2.66 9.00 19.99
N ALA A 35 3.86 8.90 19.41
CA ALA A 35 4.10 8.13 18.19
C ALA A 35 3.69 6.65 18.37
N PHE A 36 4.12 6.01 19.46
CA PHE A 36 3.73 4.64 19.77
C PHE A 36 2.25 4.51 20.13
N ARG A 37 1.67 5.47 20.86
CA ARG A 37 0.23 5.50 21.15
C ARG A 37 -0.60 5.59 19.86
N ILE A 38 -0.18 6.41 18.90
CA ILE A 38 -0.78 6.54 17.56
C ILE A 38 -0.70 5.22 16.79
N ALA A 39 0.39 4.47 16.92
CA ALA A 39 0.63 3.21 16.23
C ALA A 39 0.01 1.97 16.90
N SER A 40 -0.29 2.00 18.21
CA SER A 40 -0.74 0.82 18.96
C SER A 40 -2.07 1.01 19.68
N LEU A 41 -2.14 1.92 20.67
CA LEU A 41 -3.30 2.03 21.57
C LEU A 41 -4.49 2.66 20.84
N ASN A 42 -4.27 3.75 20.12
CA ASN A 42 -5.33 4.45 19.39
C ASN A 42 -6.05 3.54 18.38
N PRO A 43 -5.37 2.81 17.47
CA PRO A 43 -6.06 1.90 16.57
C PRO A 43 -6.76 0.75 17.32
N SER A 44 -6.17 0.23 18.40
CA SER A 44 -6.83 -0.83 19.20
C SER A 44 -8.15 -0.36 19.82
N GLN A 45 -8.22 0.89 20.29
CA GLN A 45 -9.45 1.48 20.84
C GLN A 45 -10.45 1.81 19.74
N TRP A 46 -9.98 2.37 18.62
CA TRP A 46 -10.82 2.72 17.48
C TRP A 46 -11.57 1.51 16.89
N PHE A 47 -10.88 0.37 16.74
CA PHE A 47 -11.45 -0.86 16.18
C PHE A 47 -12.06 -1.82 17.23
N ASP A 48 -12.24 -1.39 18.49
CA ASP A 48 -12.67 -2.24 19.62
C ASP A 48 -11.88 -3.57 19.73
N MET A 49 -10.57 -3.52 19.42
CA MET A 49 -9.67 -4.66 19.53
C MET A 49 -9.24 -4.84 20.98
N ARG A 50 -10.11 -5.45 21.78
CA ARG A 50 -9.89 -5.65 23.21
C ARG A 50 -8.66 -6.51 23.49
N GLY A 51 -7.92 -6.12 24.52
CA GLY A 51 -6.76 -6.88 25.01
C GLY A 51 -5.48 -6.74 24.19
N VAL A 52 -5.36 -5.82 23.24
CA VAL A 52 -4.09 -5.51 22.51
C VAL A 52 -3.79 -4.01 22.51
N GLY A 53 -2.67 -3.60 21.92
CA GLY A 53 -2.32 -2.19 21.70
C GLY A 53 -1.65 -1.49 22.89
N ALA A 54 -1.54 -2.14 24.06
CA ALA A 54 -0.80 -1.63 25.22
C ALA A 54 -0.20 -2.77 26.05
N VAL A 55 0.91 -2.48 26.71
CA VAL A 55 1.56 -3.38 27.67
C VAL A 55 0.96 -3.12 29.06
N ALA A 56 0.09 -4.01 29.52
CA ALA A 56 -0.55 -3.93 30.83
C ALA A 56 -1.05 -5.31 31.30
N PRO A 57 -1.23 -5.53 32.61
CA PRO A 57 -1.86 -6.75 33.12
C PRO A 57 -3.22 -7.02 32.48
N GLY A 58 -3.48 -8.29 32.14
CA GLY A 58 -4.73 -8.71 31.48
C GLY A 58 -4.78 -8.47 29.97
N ARG A 59 -3.77 -7.83 29.36
CA ARG A 59 -3.64 -7.72 27.90
C ARG A 59 -2.79 -8.86 27.33
N ARG A 60 -3.00 -9.19 26.05
CA ARG A 60 -2.16 -10.14 25.32
C ARG A 60 -0.74 -9.62 25.26
N ALA A 61 0.22 -10.51 25.45
CA ALA A 61 1.65 -10.23 25.35
C ALA A 61 2.07 -10.10 23.87
N GLU A 62 1.63 -9.02 23.23
CA GLU A 62 2.01 -8.60 21.87
C GLU A 62 2.79 -7.29 21.97
N PHE A 63 4.12 -7.37 21.86
CA PHE A 63 5.00 -6.22 22.02
C PHE A 63 6.31 -6.42 21.28
N ILE A 64 7.05 -5.34 21.13
CA ILE A 64 8.40 -5.32 20.59
C ILE A 64 9.38 -4.79 21.64
N VAL A 65 10.64 -5.19 21.52
CA VAL A 65 11.75 -4.68 22.31
C VAL A 65 12.69 -3.93 21.36
N PHE A 66 13.18 -2.78 21.80
CA PHE A 66 14.10 -1.90 21.08
C PHE A 66 14.90 -1.08 22.09
N SER A 67 16.09 -0.61 21.71
CA SER A 67 17.00 0.12 22.62
C SER A 67 17.03 1.64 22.43
N SER A 68 16.54 2.17 21.31
CA SER A 68 16.57 3.60 21.00
C SER A 68 15.29 4.08 20.32
N PHE A 69 14.88 5.31 20.63
CA PHE A 69 13.81 5.99 19.90
C PHE A 69 14.34 6.72 18.66
N GLU A 70 15.60 7.15 18.69
CA GLU A 70 16.28 7.86 17.60
C GLU A 70 16.60 6.91 16.44
N ASP A 71 17.18 5.74 16.75
CA ASP A 71 17.43 4.65 15.79
C ASP A 71 16.46 3.49 16.06
N PHE A 72 15.16 3.80 15.99
CA PHE A 72 14.13 2.82 16.30
C PHE A 72 14.17 1.62 15.33
N ARG A 73 14.52 0.45 15.90
CA ARG A 73 14.46 -0.85 15.23
C ARG A 73 13.98 -1.92 16.21
N ALA A 74 13.03 -2.74 15.79
CA ALA A 74 12.60 -3.88 16.59
C ALA A 74 13.72 -4.92 16.67
N GLU A 75 14.23 -5.15 17.89
CA GLU A 75 15.24 -6.16 18.20
C GLU A 75 14.59 -7.50 18.50
N LYS A 76 13.45 -7.49 19.21
CA LYS A 76 12.66 -8.67 19.52
C LYS A 76 11.18 -8.42 19.27
N VAL A 77 10.48 -9.40 18.73
CA VAL A 77 9.04 -9.34 18.48
C VAL A 77 8.36 -10.50 19.21
N TYR A 78 7.42 -10.16 20.09
CA TYR A 78 6.61 -11.11 20.81
C TYR A 78 5.17 -11.11 20.28
N LYS A 79 4.65 -12.30 19.99
CA LYS A 79 3.24 -12.53 19.61
C LYS A 79 2.63 -13.51 20.59
N SER A 80 1.58 -13.09 21.29
CA SER A 80 0.88 -13.92 22.30
C SER A 80 1.83 -14.54 23.34
N GLY A 81 2.85 -13.78 23.77
CA GLY A 81 3.82 -14.21 24.78
C GLY A 81 5.00 -15.02 24.25
N ARG A 82 5.05 -15.32 22.94
CA ARG A 82 6.13 -16.08 22.33
C ARG A 82 7.03 -15.18 21.48
N LEU A 83 8.34 -15.38 21.60
CA LEU A 83 9.32 -14.72 20.73
C LEU A 83 9.22 -15.33 19.32
N VAL A 84 8.87 -14.51 18.33
CA VAL A 84 8.64 -14.94 16.94
C VAL A 84 9.67 -14.37 15.96
N ALA A 85 10.34 -13.27 16.32
CA ALA A 85 11.44 -12.72 15.55
C ALA A 85 12.48 -12.08 16.47
N GLU A 86 13.74 -12.18 16.08
CA GLU A 86 14.87 -11.56 16.77
C GLU A 86 15.89 -11.05 15.75
N ASN A 87 16.40 -9.82 15.96
CA ASN A 87 17.40 -9.17 15.11
C ASN A 87 17.06 -9.19 13.61
N GLY A 88 15.79 -8.93 13.29
CA GLY A 88 15.29 -8.87 11.90
C GLY A 88 15.13 -10.24 11.22
N ARG A 89 15.19 -11.34 11.96
CA ARG A 89 14.96 -12.69 11.44
C ARG A 89 13.77 -13.33 12.12
N LEU A 90 12.94 -14.04 11.34
CA LEU A 90 11.90 -14.91 11.89
C LEU A 90 12.55 -16.11 12.58
N LEU A 91 11.97 -16.52 13.71
CA LEU A 91 12.37 -17.72 14.46
C LEU A 91 11.52 -18.95 14.14
N GLU A 92 10.45 -18.74 13.37
CA GLU A 92 9.55 -19.77 12.90
C GLU A 92 9.01 -19.42 11.53
N ASP A 93 8.67 -20.45 10.75
CA ASP A 93 7.96 -20.27 9.49
C ASP A 93 6.45 -20.23 9.73
N PHE A 94 5.76 -19.41 8.93
CA PHE A 94 4.31 -19.40 8.90
C PHE A 94 3.81 -20.39 7.85
N THR A 95 2.91 -21.29 8.24
CA THR A 95 2.23 -22.17 7.29
C THR A 95 1.30 -21.33 6.41
N VAL A 96 1.67 -21.12 5.15
CA VAL A 96 0.79 -20.51 4.16
C VAL A 96 -0.04 -21.61 3.50
N LYS A 97 -1.37 -21.54 3.65
CA LYS A 97 -2.25 -22.39 2.84
C LYS A 97 -2.25 -21.85 1.41
N PRO A 98 -1.96 -22.68 0.39
CA PRO A 98 -2.04 -22.22 -1.00
C PRO A 98 -3.48 -21.82 -1.33
N ILE A 99 -3.66 -20.57 -1.71
CA ILE A 99 -4.93 -20.05 -2.24
C ILE A 99 -4.84 -20.17 -3.77
N PRO A 100 -5.88 -20.68 -4.47
CA PRO A 100 -5.89 -20.72 -5.92
C PRO A 100 -6.00 -19.30 -6.47
N ILE A 101 -4.85 -18.69 -6.78
CA ILE A 101 -4.73 -17.32 -7.32
C ILE A 101 -4.41 -17.29 -8.82
N ARG A 102 -4.29 -18.47 -9.45
CA ARG A 102 -4.04 -18.61 -10.89
C ARG A 102 -5.35 -18.57 -11.68
N ASP A 103 -5.24 -18.47 -12.99
CA ASP A 103 -6.37 -18.50 -13.94
C ASP A 103 -7.38 -17.36 -13.75
N SER A 104 -6.95 -16.22 -13.19
CA SER A 104 -7.76 -15.02 -12.99
C SER A 104 -7.99 -14.21 -14.27
N VAL A 105 -7.16 -14.42 -15.29
CA VAL A 105 -7.30 -13.75 -16.60
C VAL A 105 -8.24 -14.58 -17.47
N ASN A 106 -9.53 -14.24 -17.41
CA ASN A 106 -10.58 -14.90 -18.20
C ASN A 106 -10.96 -14.03 -19.40
N LEU A 107 -10.11 -14.07 -20.44
CA LEU A 107 -10.31 -13.32 -21.67
C LEU A 107 -9.84 -14.12 -22.86
N LYS A 108 -10.43 -13.87 -24.03
CA LYS A 108 -9.89 -14.40 -25.29
C LYS A 108 -8.51 -13.79 -25.56
N TRP A 109 -7.76 -14.39 -26.47
CA TRP A 109 -6.60 -13.72 -27.05
C TRP A 109 -7.04 -12.43 -27.75
N LEU A 110 -6.43 -11.32 -27.34
CA LEU A 110 -6.71 -10.00 -27.91
C LEU A 110 -6.01 -9.84 -29.25
N SER A 111 -6.68 -9.19 -30.20
CA SER A 111 -6.10 -8.76 -31.47
C SER A 111 -6.13 -7.23 -31.57
N ALA A 112 -5.45 -6.66 -32.56
CA ALA A 112 -5.38 -5.20 -32.74
C ALA A 112 -6.78 -4.59 -32.95
N GLU A 113 -7.69 -5.34 -33.56
CA GLU A 113 -9.07 -4.95 -33.86
C GLU A 113 -9.90 -4.74 -32.58
N ASP A 114 -9.58 -5.43 -31.47
CA ASP A 114 -10.28 -5.25 -30.19
C ASP A 114 -10.05 -3.86 -29.58
N PHE A 115 -9.01 -3.15 -30.03
CA PHE A 115 -8.68 -1.79 -29.60
C PHE A 115 -9.11 -0.72 -30.61
N ALA A 116 -9.69 -1.11 -31.75
CA ALA A 116 -10.08 -0.18 -32.80
C ALA A 116 -11.29 0.67 -32.38
N ILE A 117 -11.17 1.99 -32.55
CA ILE A 117 -12.26 2.93 -32.27
C ILE A 117 -12.73 3.50 -33.62
N PRO A 118 -13.96 3.19 -34.07
CA PRO A 118 -14.50 3.73 -35.32
C PRO A 118 -14.66 5.25 -35.26
N ASP A 119 -14.31 5.92 -36.35
CA ASP A 119 -14.62 7.34 -36.52
C ASP A 119 -16.13 7.56 -36.68
N LYS A 120 -16.67 8.54 -35.95
CA LYS A 120 -18.07 8.97 -36.02
C LYS A 120 -18.26 10.33 -36.67
N ALA A 121 -17.20 10.92 -37.21
CA ALA A 121 -17.18 12.25 -37.83
C ALA A 121 -17.75 13.35 -36.91
N CYS A 122 -17.52 13.23 -35.60
CA CYS A 122 -17.99 14.17 -34.60
C CYS A 122 -16.95 14.34 -33.49
N PRO A 123 -16.97 15.45 -32.74
CA PRO A 123 -16.07 15.59 -31.61
C PRO A 123 -16.40 14.53 -30.55
N ILE A 124 -15.37 13.89 -30.02
CA ILE A 124 -15.49 12.86 -29.00
C ILE A 124 -15.16 13.43 -27.63
N ARG A 125 -15.79 12.88 -26.59
CA ARG A 125 -15.40 13.17 -25.21
C ARG A 125 -14.07 12.50 -24.91
N ILE A 126 -13.11 13.28 -24.42
CA ILE A 126 -11.80 12.78 -24.00
C ILE A 126 -11.62 12.92 -22.49
N ILE A 127 -10.77 12.06 -21.95
CA ILE A 127 -10.22 12.18 -20.60
C ILE A 127 -8.81 12.74 -20.77
N GLU A 128 -8.54 13.91 -20.20
CA GLU A 128 -7.22 14.53 -20.27
C GLU A 128 -6.33 13.97 -19.17
N ALA A 129 -5.22 13.35 -19.56
CA ALA A 129 -4.19 12.90 -18.64
C ALA A 129 -3.10 13.97 -18.52
N LYS A 130 -2.70 14.31 -17.29
CA LYS A 130 -1.58 15.21 -17.00
C LYS A 130 -0.41 14.41 -16.48
N ALA A 131 0.75 14.53 -17.11
CA ALA A 131 1.95 13.82 -16.69
C ALA A 131 2.27 14.10 -15.21
N GLY A 132 2.49 13.04 -14.44
CA GLY A 132 2.78 13.14 -13.00
C GLY A 132 1.58 13.51 -12.12
N SER A 133 0.35 13.49 -12.63
CA SER A 133 -0.86 13.78 -11.86
C SER A 133 -1.89 12.67 -11.98
N ILE A 134 -2.56 12.38 -10.86
CA ILE A 134 -3.76 11.52 -10.83
C ILE A 134 -5.05 12.30 -11.14
N ILE A 135 -4.96 13.63 -11.27
CA ILE A 135 -6.10 14.47 -11.60
C ILE A 135 -6.31 14.44 -13.10
N THR A 136 -7.49 13.98 -13.52
CA THR A 136 -7.91 13.96 -14.92
C THR A 136 -8.78 15.16 -15.26
N GLY A 137 -8.63 15.67 -16.48
CA GLY A 137 -9.54 16.64 -17.08
C GLY A 137 -10.56 15.97 -17.98
N SER A 138 -11.45 16.76 -18.54
CA SER A 138 -12.40 16.31 -19.56
C SER A 138 -12.55 17.36 -20.65
N GLY A 139 -12.59 16.92 -21.90
CA GLY A 139 -12.68 17.81 -23.05
C GLY A 139 -13.50 17.22 -24.18
N LEU A 140 -13.65 18.02 -25.24
CA LEU A 140 -14.19 17.59 -26.53
C LEU A 140 -13.13 17.85 -27.61
N GLU A 141 -12.78 16.81 -28.36
CA GLU A 141 -11.73 16.88 -29.38
C GLU A 141 -12.15 16.15 -30.65
N TYR A 142 -11.62 16.59 -31.79
CA TYR A 142 -11.67 15.82 -33.03
C TYR A 142 -10.47 14.87 -33.06
N PRO A 143 -10.67 13.55 -33.09
CA PRO A 143 -9.57 12.61 -33.13
C PRO A 143 -8.85 12.69 -34.49
N LYS A 144 -7.56 12.39 -34.51
CA LYS A 144 -6.87 12.07 -35.76
C LYS A 144 -7.49 10.78 -36.32
N VAL A 145 -7.81 10.76 -37.61
CA VAL A 145 -8.48 9.62 -38.26
C VAL A 145 -7.61 9.09 -39.39
N GLU A 146 -7.40 7.77 -39.40
CA GLU A 146 -6.76 7.06 -40.51
C GLU A 146 -7.59 5.83 -40.86
N LYS A 147 -7.92 5.66 -42.15
CA LYS A 147 -8.73 4.53 -42.67
C LYS A 147 -10.07 4.33 -41.92
N GLY A 148 -10.71 5.42 -41.49
CA GLY A 148 -12.00 5.38 -40.79
C GLY A 148 -11.93 4.98 -39.31
N LEU A 149 -10.73 4.93 -38.73
CA LEU A 149 -10.51 4.65 -37.32
C LEU A 149 -9.84 5.86 -36.65
N CYS A 150 -10.24 6.13 -35.41
CA CYS A 150 -9.53 7.07 -34.54
C CYS A 150 -8.15 6.49 -34.21
N VAL A 151 -7.10 7.29 -34.42
CA VAL A 151 -5.70 6.91 -34.16
C VAL A 151 -5.05 7.86 -33.16
N ALA A 152 -4.02 7.38 -32.48
CA ALA A 152 -3.23 8.20 -31.57
C ALA A 152 -2.56 9.36 -32.32
N ASP A 153 -2.66 10.57 -31.75
CA ASP A 153 -1.99 11.77 -32.24
C ASP A 153 -0.75 12.05 -31.37
N THR A 154 0.37 11.41 -31.72
CA THR A 154 1.64 11.53 -30.97
C THR A 154 2.43 12.79 -31.29
N GLY A 155 1.94 13.65 -32.19
CA GLY A 155 2.59 14.90 -32.58
C GLY A 155 2.15 16.12 -31.77
N ARG A 156 1.26 15.93 -30.79
CA ARG A 156 0.72 16.97 -29.90
C ARG A 156 1.47 17.07 -28.58
#